data_AF-A0A6G3MN94-F1
#
_entry.id   AF-A0A6G3MN94-F1
#
_cell.length_a   1.000
_cell.length_b   1.000
_cell.length_c   1.000
_cell.angle_alpha   90.00
_cell.angle_beta   90.00
_cell.angle_gamma   90.00
#
_symmetry.space_group_name_H-M   'P 1'
#
loop_
_entity.id
_entity.type
_entity.pdbx_description
1 polymer ?
#
loop_
_entity_poly.entity_id
_entity_poly.type
_entity_poly.pdbx_seq_one_letter_code
_entity_poly.pdbx_strand_id
1 'polypeptide(L)'
;HVISFDGSYVNYRHLALLCDVMTSRGNLMAITRHGINRQEVGALMRSSFEESVDVILDAAFHSEVDQLRGVSENIIVGQVPPIGTCCFSLYLDSERSKQAIEVPIPIVNGFEDTTF
;
A
#
# COMPACT_ATOMS: atom_id res chain seq x y z
N HIS A 1 -9.11 20.13 20.45
CA HIS A 1 -10.08 20.21 21.55
C HIS A 1 -10.20 18.91 22.35
N VAL A 2 -10.41 17.74 21.74
CA VAL A 2 -10.44 16.46 22.51
C VAL A 2 -9.03 15.93 22.81
N ILE A 3 -8.17 15.83 21.79
CA ILE A 3 -6.81 15.28 21.92
C ILE A 3 -5.95 16.11 22.90
N SER A 4 -6.03 17.44 22.78
CA SER A 4 -5.32 18.38 23.66
C SER A 4 -5.86 18.42 25.09
N PHE A 5 -7.13 18.01 25.29
CA PHE A 5 -7.75 17.98 26.62
C PHE A 5 -7.23 16.79 27.45
N ASP A 6 -6.89 15.68 26.80
CA ASP A 6 -6.26 14.50 27.42
C ASP A 6 -4.74 14.65 27.64
N GLY A 7 -4.19 15.86 27.43
CA GLY A 7 -2.75 16.13 27.55
C GLY A 7 -1.87 15.53 26.45
N SER A 8 -2.47 14.82 25.49
CA SER A 8 -1.77 14.20 24.36
C SER A 8 -1.52 15.18 23.22
N TYR A 9 -0.40 15.01 22.52
CA TYR A 9 -0.04 15.81 21.34
C TYR A 9 -0.08 14.98 20.05
N VAL A 10 -0.70 15.52 19.01
CA VAL A 10 -0.70 14.97 17.65
C VAL A 10 -0.26 16.07 16.69
N ASN A 11 0.70 15.74 15.82
CA ASN A 11 1.19 16.70 14.82
C ASN A 11 0.05 17.10 13.86
N TYR A 12 -0.06 18.40 13.57
CA TYR A 12 -1.06 18.97 12.67
C TYR A 12 -1.21 18.20 11.35
N ARG A 13 -0.12 17.70 10.77
CA ARG A 13 -0.14 16.97 9.49
C ARG A 13 -1.05 15.74 9.50
N HIS A 14 -1.16 15.03 10.64
CA HIS A 14 -2.03 13.86 10.73
C HIS A 14 -3.52 14.25 10.74
N LEU A 15 -3.85 15.31 11.47
CA LEU A 15 -5.22 15.82 11.57
C LEU A 15 -5.66 16.46 10.25
N ALA A 16 -4.79 17.24 9.63
CA ALA A 16 -5.04 17.84 8.32
C ALA A 16 -5.31 16.77 7.26
N LEU A 17 -4.44 15.75 7.16
CA LEU A 17 -4.62 14.65 6.21
C LEU A 17 -5.95 13.90 6.44
N LEU A 18 -6.32 13.66 7.70
CA LEU A 18 -7.61 13.03 8.02
C LEU A 18 -8.79 13.86 7.52
N CYS A 19 -8.78 15.16 7.79
CA CYS A 19 -9.82 16.08 7.32
C CYS A 19 -9.86 16.15 5.80
N ASP A 20 -8.71 16.17 5.13
CA ASP A 20 -8.63 16.17 3.67
C ASP A 20 -9.23 14.89 3.08
N VAL A 21 -8.89 13.72 3.62
CA VAL A 21 -9.47 12.44 3.19
C VAL A 21 -10.99 12.43 3.36
N MET A 22 -11.51 12.95 4.47
CA MET A 22 -12.96 13.01 4.75
C MET A 22 -13.72 14.02 3.87
N THR A 23 -13.04 15.01 3.27
CA THR A 23 -13.70 16.14 2.58
C THR A 23 -13.32 16.30 1.11
N SER A 24 -12.34 15.54 0.61
CA SER A 24 -11.81 15.61 -0.76
C SER A 24 -12.86 15.47 -1.87
N ARG A 25 -13.97 14.76 -1.63
CA ARG A 25 -15.03 14.51 -2.63
C ARG A 25 -16.15 15.56 -2.67
N GLY A 26 -16.03 16.65 -1.91
CA GLY A 26 -17.02 17.73 -1.88
C GLY A 26 -18.25 17.46 -0.99
N ASN A 27 -18.36 16.25 -0.43
CA ASN A 27 -19.31 15.88 0.61
C ASN A 27 -18.56 15.25 1.78
N LEU A 28 -19.12 15.32 2.99
CA LEU A 28 -18.50 14.73 4.18
C LEU A 28 -18.59 13.20 4.11
N MET A 29 -17.44 12.55 4.05
CA MET A 29 -17.32 11.09 4.03
C MET A 29 -16.99 10.56 5.42
N ALA A 30 -17.84 9.66 5.93
CA ALA A 30 -17.59 8.98 7.19
C ALA A 30 -16.52 7.89 7.05
N ILE A 31 -15.68 7.68 8.06
CA ILE A 31 -14.69 6.58 8.10
C ILE A 31 -15.38 5.34 8.68
N THR A 32 -16.27 4.75 7.88
CA THR A 32 -17.06 3.56 8.21
C THR A 32 -17.29 2.75 6.94
N ARG A 33 -17.84 1.53 7.04
CA ARG A 33 -18.17 0.72 5.85
C ARG A 33 -19.03 1.47 4.82
N HIS A 34 -20.00 2.25 5.28
CA HIS A 34 -20.89 3.05 4.43
C HIS A 34 -20.16 4.16 3.69
N GLY A 35 -19.09 4.70 4.27
CA GLY A 35 -18.27 5.71 3.62
C GLY A 35 -17.21 5.12 2.71
N ILE A 36 -16.56 4.02 3.10
CA ILE A 36 -15.54 3.32 2.30
C ILE A 36 -16.17 2.71 1.05
N ASN A 37 -17.34 2.07 1.15
CA ASN A 37 -18.01 1.43 0.01
C ASN A 37 -18.47 2.44 -1.06
N ARG A 38 -18.62 3.71 -0.69
CA ARG A 38 -18.94 4.83 -1.60
C ARG A 38 -17.72 5.42 -2.29
N GLN A 39 -16.51 5.01 -1.90
CA GLN A 39 -15.29 5.43 -2.58
C GLN A 39 -15.08 4.54 -3.82
N GLU A 40 -14.49 5.12 -4.87
CA GLU A 40 -14.06 4.37 -6.05
C GLU A 40 -12.74 3.64 -5.74
N VAL A 41 -12.81 2.67 -4.84
CA VAL A 41 -11.71 1.77 -4.50
C VAL A 41 -12.06 0.35 -4.92
N GLY A 42 -11.05 -0.46 -5.21
CA GLY A 42 -11.25 -1.81 -5.76
C GLY A 42 -12.12 -2.69 -4.88
N ALA A 43 -12.88 -3.59 -5.50
CA ALA A 43 -13.72 -4.56 -4.81
C ALA A 43 -12.95 -5.35 -3.72
N LEU A 44 -11.70 -5.75 -4.00
CA LEU A 44 -10.88 -6.49 -3.03
C LEU A 44 -10.51 -5.63 -1.81
N MET A 45 -10.23 -4.34 -2.03
CA MET A 45 -9.97 -3.41 -0.94
C MET A 45 -11.22 -3.20 -0.08
N ARG A 46 -12.40 -3.01 -0.69
CA ARG A 46 -13.67 -2.84 0.05
C ARG A 46 -14.03 -4.08 0.86
N SER A 47 -13.94 -5.27 0.24
CA SER A 47 -14.27 -6.53 0.90
C SER A 47 -13.35 -6.86 2.08
N SER A 48 -12.18 -6.24 2.15
CA SER A 48 -11.20 -6.46 3.24
C SER A 48 -11.53 -5.72 4.54
N PHE A 49 -12.48 -4.78 4.52
CA PHE A 49 -12.88 -4.02 5.71
C PHE A 49 -14.11 -4.64 6.39
N GLU A 50 -15.27 -4.62 5.71
CA GLU A 50 -16.54 -5.19 6.18
C GLU A 50 -17.38 -5.67 4.96
N GLU A 51 -18.45 -6.46 5.19
CA GLU A 51 -19.41 -6.90 4.16
C GLU A 51 -18.79 -7.67 2.98
N SER A 52 -17.76 -8.49 3.23
CA SER A 52 -16.95 -9.13 2.18
C SER A 52 -17.75 -9.90 1.12
N VAL A 53 -18.73 -10.70 1.55
CA VAL A 53 -19.54 -11.54 0.64
C VAL A 53 -20.43 -10.66 -0.24
N ASP A 54 -21.09 -9.67 0.35
CA ASP A 54 -22.01 -8.79 -0.37
C ASP A 54 -21.25 -7.91 -1.38
N VAL A 55 -20.08 -7.38 -0.99
CA VAL A 55 -19.21 -6.60 -1.89
C VAL A 55 -18.74 -7.42 -3.09
N ILE A 56 -18.31 -8.67 -2.87
CA ILE A 56 -17.83 -9.53 -3.95
C ILE A 56 -18.99 -9.94 -4.88
N LEU A 57 -20.17 -10.23 -4.34
CA LEU A 57 -21.35 -10.54 -5.14
C LEU A 57 -21.79 -9.37 -6.00
N ASP A 58 -21.79 -8.15 -5.44
CA ASP A 58 -22.14 -6.94 -6.17
C ASP A 58 -21.12 -6.63 -7.28
N ALA A 59 -19.83 -6.77 -6.98
CA ALA A 59 -18.76 -6.63 -7.96
C ALA A 59 -18.86 -7.67 -9.10
N ALA A 60 -19.20 -8.93 -8.76
CA ALA A 60 -19.40 -9.99 -9.75
C ALA A 60 -20.62 -9.71 -10.65
N PHE A 61 -21.71 -9.21 -10.06
CA PHE A 61 -22.92 -8.83 -10.81
C PHE A 61 -22.64 -7.69 -11.80
N HIS A 62 -21.86 -6.69 -11.40
CA HIS A 62 -21.48 -5.56 -12.24
C HIS A 62 -20.26 -5.80 -13.14
N SER A 63 -19.65 -6.99 -13.07
CA SER A 63 -18.39 -7.31 -13.78
C SER A 63 -17.28 -6.27 -13.51
N GLU A 64 -17.14 -5.86 -12.25
CA GLU A 64 -16.14 -4.88 -11.83
C GLU A 64 -14.71 -5.44 -12.01
N VAL A 65 -13.81 -4.61 -12.53
CA VAL A 65 -12.40 -4.98 -12.73
C VAL A 65 -11.53 -4.26 -11.70
N ASP A 66 -10.89 -5.03 -10.82
CA ASP A 66 -9.93 -4.49 -9.85
C ASP A 66 -8.57 -4.24 -10.52
N GLN A 67 -8.03 -3.03 -10.36
CA GLN A 67 -6.78 -2.61 -11.00
C GLN A 67 -5.53 -2.98 -10.18
N LEU A 68 -5.67 -3.54 -8.98
CA LEU A 68 -4.54 -3.95 -8.13
C LEU A 68 -3.53 -2.82 -7.86
N ARG A 69 -4.01 -1.60 -7.62
CA ARG A 69 -3.14 -0.41 -7.44
C ARG A 69 -2.89 -0.05 -5.98
N GLY A 70 -3.82 -0.40 -5.10
CA GLY A 70 -3.75 -0.20 -3.66
C GLY A 70 -2.96 -1.30 -2.96
N VAL A 71 -2.80 -1.12 -1.66
CA VAL A 71 -1.93 -1.98 -0.85
C VAL A 71 -2.63 -3.30 -0.49
N SER A 72 -3.90 -3.24 -0.09
CA SER A 72 -4.65 -4.39 0.41
C SER A 72 -4.80 -5.48 -0.63
N GLU A 73 -5.19 -5.11 -1.85
CA GLU A 73 -5.44 -6.05 -2.92
C GLU A 73 -4.16 -6.70 -3.46
N ASN A 74 -3.03 -5.96 -3.50
CA ASN A 74 -1.72 -6.54 -3.81
C ASN A 74 -1.28 -7.57 -2.75
N ILE A 75 -1.52 -7.28 -1.46
CA ILE A 75 -1.22 -8.23 -0.38
C ILE A 75 -2.06 -9.50 -0.50
N ILE A 76 -3.36 -9.38 -0.81
CA ILE A 76 -4.27 -10.53 -0.96
C ILE A 76 -3.81 -11.46 -2.09
N VAL A 77 -3.35 -10.89 -3.21
CA VAL A 77 -2.87 -11.66 -4.37
C VAL A 77 -1.42 -12.14 -4.19
N GLY A 78 -0.72 -11.69 -3.14
CA GLY A 78 0.67 -12.06 -2.86
C GLY A 78 1.70 -11.33 -3.73
N GLN A 79 1.33 -10.16 -4.26
CA GLN A 79 2.21 -9.30 -5.05
C GLN A 79 2.80 -8.18 -4.18
N VAL A 80 3.94 -7.63 -4.62
CA VAL A 80 4.58 -6.51 -3.92
C VAL A 80 3.78 -5.22 -4.18
N PRO A 81 3.23 -4.56 -3.15
CA PRO A 81 2.43 -3.34 -3.33
C PRO A 81 3.30 -2.15 -3.78
N PRO A 82 2.78 -1.24 -4.63
CA PRO A 82 3.54 -0.11 -5.19
C PRO A 82 3.65 1.07 -4.19
N ILE A 83 4.16 0.80 -3.00
CA ILE A 83 4.36 1.80 -1.93
C ILE A 83 5.78 1.73 -1.36
N GLY A 84 6.29 2.84 -0.83
CA GLY A 84 7.60 2.88 -0.18
C GLY A 84 8.74 2.59 -1.16
N THR A 85 9.59 1.61 -0.84
CA THR A 85 10.72 1.19 -1.69
C THR A 85 10.30 0.61 -3.03
N CYS A 86 9.04 0.17 -3.13
CA CYS A 86 8.50 -0.49 -4.31
C CYS A 86 7.68 0.46 -5.19
N CYS A 87 7.72 1.77 -4.94
CA CYS A 87 7.02 2.77 -5.76
C CYS A 87 7.74 3.08 -7.10
N PHE A 88 8.95 2.54 -7.30
CA PHE A 88 9.73 2.69 -8.53
C PHE A 88 10.33 1.34 -8.95
N SER A 89 10.62 1.21 -10.24
CA SER A 89 11.30 0.04 -10.80
C SER A 89 12.79 0.31 -11.00
N LEU A 90 13.60 -0.72 -10.78
CA LEU A 90 15.02 -0.69 -11.07
C LEU A 90 15.26 -1.19 -12.50
N TYR A 91 16.11 -0.48 -13.23
CA TYR A 91 16.59 -0.89 -14.54
C TYR A 91 18.09 -1.08 -14.47
N LEU A 92 18.57 -2.20 -15.02
CA LEU A 92 20.00 -2.46 -15.11
C LEU A 92 20.58 -1.69 -16.30
N ASP A 93 21.51 -0.77 -16.01
CA ASP A 93 22.32 -0.13 -17.04
C ASP A 93 23.46 -1.06 -17.48
N SER A 94 23.24 -1.75 -18.59
CA SER A 94 24.21 -2.71 -19.13
C SER A 94 25.53 -2.07 -19.58
N GLU A 95 25.54 -0.80 -19.99
CA GLU A 95 26.77 -0.13 -20.44
C GLU A 95 27.67 0.22 -19.26
N ARG A 96 27.08 0.72 -18.16
CA ARG A 96 27.83 0.96 -16.92
C ARG A 96 28.24 -0.34 -16.23
N SER A 97 27.44 -1.39 -16.33
CA SER A 97 27.78 -2.69 -15.74
C SER A 97 29.05 -3.30 -16.35
N LYS A 98 29.37 -3.04 -17.62
CA LYS A 98 30.61 -3.53 -18.27
C LYS A 98 31.88 -2.91 -17.67
N GLN A 99 31.76 -1.75 -17.01
CA GLN A 99 32.87 -1.06 -16.37
C GLN A 99 33.09 -1.52 -14.93
N ALA A 100 32.24 -2.43 -14.42
CA ALA A 100 32.38 -2.97 -13.09
C ALA A 100 33.65 -3.83 -13.00
N ILE A 101 34.42 -3.60 -11.93
CA ILE A 101 35.60 -4.38 -11.61
C ILE A 101 35.23 -5.26 -10.41
N GLU A 102 35.50 -6.55 -10.50
CA GLU A 102 35.34 -7.45 -9.35
C GLU A 102 36.34 -7.05 -8.26
N VAL A 103 35.82 -6.67 -7.10
CA VAL A 103 36.65 -6.44 -5.92
C VAL A 103 36.91 -7.81 -5.29
N PRO A 104 38.17 -8.22 -5.09
CA PRO A 104 38.47 -9.45 -4.37
C PRO A 104 37.88 -9.35 -2.97
N ILE A 105 36.91 -10.21 -2.67
CA ILE A 105 36.36 -10.34 -1.33
C ILE A 105 37.51 -10.87 -0.46
N PRO A 106 37.88 -10.23 0.66
CA PRO A 106 38.83 -10.82 1.58
C PRO A 106 38.24 -12.16 2.01
N ILE A 107 38.95 -13.25 1.72
CA ILE A 107 38.59 -14.58 2.22
C ILE A 107 38.69 -14.47 3.75
N VAL A 108 37.56 -14.23 4.41
CA VAL A 108 37.44 -14.49 5.83
C VAL A 108 37.45 -16.00 5.93
N ASN A 109 38.62 -16.56 6.24
CA ASN A 109 38.78 -17.97 6.55
C ASN A 109 37.74 -18.35 7.62
N GLY A 110 36.64 -19.00 7.24
CA GLY A 110 35.77 -19.68 8.21
C GLY A 110 34.25 -19.66 8.04
N PHE A 111 33.65 -19.34 6.89
CA PHE A 111 32.24 -19.68 6.68
C PHE A 111 32.05 -20.40 5.35
N GLU A 112 31.84 -21.70 5.46
CA GLU A 112 31.48 -22.62 4.38
C GLU A 112 30.15 -22.21 3.75
N ASP A 113 30.10 -22.29 2.43
CA ASP A 113 28.93 -22.12 1.58
C ASP A 113 27.75 -22.98 2.07
N THR A 114 26.74 -22.32 2.62
CA THR A 114 25.37 -22.87 2.69
C THR A 114 24.52 -22.15 1.64
N THR A 115 24.77 -22.49 0.38
CA THR A 115 23.85 -22.24 -0.73
C THR A 115 22.52 -22.94 -0.46
N PHE A 116 21.46 -22.13 -0.34
CA PHE A 116 20.07 -22.53 -0.57
C PHE A 116 19.79 -22.67 -2.06
#